data_AF-A0A946PYF2-F1
#
_entry.id   AF-A0A946PYF2-F1
#
_cell.length_a   1.000
_cell.length_b   1.000
_cell.length_c   1.000
_cell.angle_alpha   90.00
_cell.angle_beta   90.00
_cell.angle_gamma   90.00
#
_symmetry.space_group_name_H-M   'P 1'
#
loop_
_entity.id
_entity.type
_entity.pdbx_description
1 polymer ?
#
loop_
_entity_poly.entity_id
_entity_poly.type
_entity_poly.pdbx_seq_one_letter_code
_entity_poly.pdbx_strand_id
1 'polypeptide(L)' 'MRNKSPKKQRRLILGIAGLSDMVFGIFFVLIALGIIPVFEDLPRWIFYLIGGGLFTFGTFLAIFNFSPRE' A
#
# COMPACT_ATOMS: atom_id res chain seq x y z
N MET A 1 28.78 -3.54 -8.18
CA MET A 1 27.32 -3.26 -8.16
C MET A 1 26.92 -2.80 -9.56
N ARG A 2 26.18 -3.64 -10.29
CA ARG A 2 25.83 -3.42 -11.70
C ARG A 2 24.90 -2.20 -11.78
N ASN A 3 25.35 -1.11 -12.42
CA ASN A 3 24.59 0.14 -12.60
C ASN A 3 23.18 -0.17 -13.15
N LYS A 4 22.19 -0.28 -12.28
CA LYS A 4 20.78 -0.26 -12.69
C LYS A 4 20.52 1.15 -13.17
N SER A 5 19.98 1.30 -14.38
CA SER A 5 19.52 2.61 -14.88
C SER A 5 18.72 3.33 -13.77
N PRO A 6 18.96 4.62 -13.50
CA PRO A 6 18.25 5.38 -12.45
C PRO A 6 16.73 5.25 -12.56
N LYS A 7 16.23 5.12 -13.80
CA LYS A 7 14.81 4.89 -14.12
C LYS A 7 14.29 3.56 -13.58
N LYS A 8 15.09 2.49 -13.65
CA LYS A 8 14.73 1.14 -13.16
C LYS A 8 14.79 1.07 -11.63
N GLN A 9 15.73 1.78 -11.00
CA GLN A 9 15.81 1.85 -9.54
C GLN A 9 14.66 2.67 -8.94
N ARG A 10 14.32 3.82 -9.53
CA ARG A 10 13.15 4.61 -9.14
C ARG A 10 11.85 3.81 -9.24
N ARG A 11 11.67 3.06 -10.34
CA ARG A 11 10.49 2.20 -10.56
C ARG A 11 10.38 1.09 -9.52
N LEU A 12 11.53 0.49 -9.14
CA LEU A 12 11.57 -0.51 -8.09
C LEU A 12 11.19 0.09 -6.73
N ILE A 13 11.74 1.26 -6.38
CA ILE A 13 11.42 1.95 -5.12
C ILE A 13 9.94 2.30 -5.05
N LEU A 14 9.37 2.86 -6.13
CA LEU A 14 7.94 3.19 -6.18
C LEU A 14 7.05 1.95 -6.13
N GLY A 15 7.47 0.84 -6.75
CA GLY A 15 6.75 -0.43 -6.65
C GLY A 15 6.77 -1.01 -5.23
N ILE A 16 7.92 -0.95 -4.55
CA ILE A 16 8.04 -1.38 -3.14
C ILE A 16 7.18 -0.49 -2.23
N ALA A 17 7.23 0.83 -2.41
CA ALA A 17 6.41 1.76 -1.64
C ALA A 17 4.91 1.45 -1.83
N GLY A 18 4.45 1.24 -3.06
CA GLY A 18 3.06 0.87 -3.34
C GLY A 18 2.65 -0.47 -2.70
N LEU A 19 3.53 -1.47 -2.73
CA LEU A 19 3.28 -2.75 -2.04
C LEU A 19 3.22 -2.58 -0.52
N SER A 20 4.10 -1.76 0.06
CA SER A 20 4.07 -1.43 1.49
C SER A 20 2.76 -0.74 1.88
N ASP A 21 2.35 0.28 1.13
CA ASP A 21 1.08 0.99 1.36
C ASP A 21 -0.11 0.04 1.24
N MET A 22 -0.08 -0.88 0.28
CA MET A 22 -1.11 -1.91 0.14
C MET A 22 -1.20 -2.81 1.38
N VAL A 23 -0.07 -3.28 1.91
CA VAL A 23 -0.02 -4.12 3.11
C VAL A 23 -0.52 -3.38 4.34
N PHE A 24 -0.10 -2.12 4.53
CA PHE A 24 -0.62 -1.29 5.62
C PHE A 24 -2.11 -1.01 5.46
N GLY A 25 -2.58 -0.79 4.23
CA GLY A 25 -3.98 -0.63 3.90
C GLY A 25 -4.82 -1.84 4.34
N ILE A 26 -4.38 -3.05 3.97
CA ILE A 26 -5.01 -4.30 4.40
C ILE A 26 -5.04 -4.39 5.93
N PHE A 27 -3.93 -4.10 6.60
CA PHE A 27 -3.85 -4.15 8.06
C PHE A 27 -4.89 -3.25 8.73
N PHE A 28 -5.03 -1.99 8.29
CA PHE A 28 -6.05 -1.09 8.83
C PHE A 28 -7.48 -1.51 8.49
N VAL A 29 -7.71 -2.09 7.31
CA VAL A 29 -9.03 -2.67 6.97
C VAL A 29 -9.38 -3.84 7.90
N LEU A 30 -8.41 -4.69 8.25
CA LEU A 30 -8.63 -5.79 9.20
C LEU A 30 -8.94 -5.29 10.61
N ILE A 31 -8.33 -4.18 11.05
CA ILE A 31 -8.70 -3.49 12.29
C ILE A 31 -10.14 -2.95 12.19
N ALA A 32 -10.48 -2.29 11.07
CA ALA A 32 -11.81 -1.72 10.85
C ALA A 32 -12.94 -2.77 10.88
N LEU A 33 -12.64 -3.98 10.39
CA LEU A 33 -13.53 -5.15 10.43
C LEU A 33 -13.63 -5.80 11.82
N GLY A 34 -12.76 -5.41 12.76
CA GLY A 34 -12.67 -6.03 14.10
C GLY A 34 -12.02 -7.41 14.09
N ILE A 35 -11.31 -7.78 13.02
CA ILE A 35 -10.54 -9.04 12.94
C ILE A 35 -9.27 -8.91 13.79
N ILE A 36 -8.65 -7.72 13.76
CA ILE A 36 -7.50 -7.38 14.59
C ILE A 36 -8.00 -6.43 15.70
N PRO A 37 -8.11 -6.90 16.96
CA PRO A 37 -8.65 -6.11 18.07
C PRO A 37 -7.59 -5.16 18.64
N VAL A 38 -7.32 -4.09 17.90
CA VAL A 38 -6.38 -3.01 18.30
C VAL A 38 -7.08 -1.68 18.08
N PHE A 39 -6.84 -0.71 18.98
CA PHE A 39 -7.46 0.62 18.94
C PHE A 39 -9.00 0.58 19.03
N GLU A 40 -9.55 -0.26 19.91
CA GLU A 40 -11.00 -0.43 20.08
C GLU A 40 -11.73 0.84 20.53
N ASP A 41 -11.00 1.77 21.18
CA ASP A 41 -11.53 3.06 21.63
C ASP A 41 -11.73 4.07 20.49
N LEU A 42 -11.21 3.78 19.29
CA LEU A 42 -11.31 4.68 18.13
C LEU A 42 -12.47 4.29 17.20
N PRO A 43 -13.17 5.28 16.63
CA PRO A 43 -14.23 5.00 15.66
C PRO A 43 -13.75 4.21 14.43
N ARG A 44 -14.36 3.05 14.20
CA ARG A 44 -13.95 2.10 13.13
C ARG A 44 -13.93 2.70 11.71
N TRP A 45 -14.76 3.70 11.44
CA TRP A 45 -14.79 4.37 10.14
C TRP A 45 -13.48 5.06 9.77
N ILE A 46 -12.69 5.50 10.76
CA ILE A 46 -11.37 6.12 10.54
C ILE A 46 -10.42 5.09 9.92
N PHE A 47 -10.44 3.85 10.43
CA PHE A 47 -9.61 2.77 9.89
C PHE A 47 -10.05 2.32 8.49
N TYR A 48 -11.34 2.41 8.17
CA TYR A 48 -11.80 2.21 6.79
C TYR A 48 -11.25 3.27 5.84
N LEU A 49 -11.21 4.55 6.26
CA LEU A 49 -10.66 5.61 5.42
C LEU A 49 -9.15 5.48 5.22
N ILE A 50 -8.41 5.27 6.32
CA ILE A 50 -6.94 5.11 6.26
C ILE A 50 -6.59 3.85 5.48
N GLY A 51 -7.20 2.71 5.85
CA GLY A 51 -6.93 1.42 5.25
C GLY A 51 -7.34 1.36 3.79
N GLY A 52 -8.56 1.81 3.47
CA GLY A 52 -9.04 1.89 2.10
C GLY A 52 -8.19 2.82 1.24
N GLY A 53 -7.83 4.01 1.75
CA GLY A 53 -6.98 4.96 1.03
C GLY A 53 -5.58 4.41 0.72
N LEU A 54 -4.90 3.88 1.73
CA LEU A 54 -3.58 3.25 1.57
C LEU A 54 -3.63 2.04 0.66
N PHE A 55 -4.66 1.20 0.79
CA PHE A 55 -4.84 0.04 -0.07
C PHE A 55 -5.03 0.44 -1.52
N THR A 56 -6.00 1.31 -1.83
CA THR A 56 -6.28 1.74 -3.20
C THR A 56 -5.08 2.45 -3.83
N PHE A 57 -4.43 3.37 -3.10
CA PHE A 57 -3.27 4.10 -3.60
C PHE A 57 -2.05 3.17 -3.79
N GLY A 58 -1.78 2.31 -2.82
CA GLY A 58 -0.69 1.34 -2.88
C GLY A 58 -0.85 0.34 -4.01
N THR A 59 -2.05 -0.24 -4.16
CA THR A 59 -2.40 -1.12 -5.27
C THR A 59 -2.25 -0.42 -6.61
N PHE A 60 -2.72 0.82 -6.74
CA PHE A 60 -2.54 1.62 -7.95
C PHE A 60 -1.05 1.79 -8.30
N LEU A 61 -0.23 2.25 -7.35
CA LEU A 61 1.21 2.43 -7.57
C LEU A 61 1.92 1.12 -7.91
N ALA A 62 1.55 0.02 -7.25
CA ALA A 62 2.11 -1.29 -7.56
C ALA A 62 1.77 -1.70 -8.99
N ILE A 63 0.49 -1.68 -9.38
CA ILE A 63 0.04 -2.07 -10.73
C ILE A 63 0.73 -1.23 -11.81
N PHE A 64 0.75 0.10 -11.68
CA PHE A 64 1.38 0.97 -12.68
C PHE A 64 2.90 0.79 -12.76
N ASN A 65 3.56 0.42 -11.65
CA ASN A 65 4.98 0.13 -11.67
C ASN A 65 5.30 -1.28 -12.19
N PHE A 66 4.41 -2.27 -12.07
CA PHE A 66 4.64 -3.61 -12.61
C PHE A 66 4.09 -3.82 -14.03
N SER A 67 3.11 -3.01 -14.46
CA SER A 67 2.53 -3.10 -15.80
C SER A 67 3.57 -2.73 -16.88
N PRO A 68 3.86 -3.60 -17.85
CA PRO A 68 4.72 -3.26 -18.97
C PRO A 68 4.08 -2.11 -19.75
N ARG A 69 4.81 -1.01 -19.93
CA ARG A 69 4.43 0.01 -20.89
C ARG A 69 4.96 -0.49 -22.23
N GLU A 70 4.06 -0.84 -23.13
CA GLU A 70 4.36 -0.93 -24.57
C GLU A 70 4.92 0.42 -25.06
#